data_AF-A0A2T7BMM5-F1
#
_entry.id   AF-A0A2T7BMM5-F1
#
_cell.length_a   1.000
_cell.length_b   1.000
_cell.length_c   1.000
_cell.angle_alpha   90.00
_cell.angle_beta   90.00
_cell.angle_gamma   90.00
#
_symmetry.space_group_name_H-M   'P 1'
#
loop_
_entity.id
_entity.type
_entity.pdbx_description
1 polymer ?
#
loop_
_entity_poly.entity_id
_entity_poly.type
_entity_poly.pdbx_seq_one_letter_code
_entity_poly.pdbx_strand_id
1 'polypeptide(L)'
;MNIMKRYFWMLLLAMAAGKGLAQDVRTDKAASVSFFSSTPLEDIKAQTAQAYATLNVKTKEVYFKVPVQSFAFKYKLMKEHFNDSYLESSKYPNAEFKGSVVTDADLAKDGSYAVVVKGELLLHGISRHYETKGTLVVKGTEVVGDARFQVKLVDHSIKVPSLMLENIAEVVEVTVHADYKP
;
A
#
# COMPACT_ATOMS: atom_id res chain seq x y z
N MET A 1 4.81 -56.04 -9.19
CA MET A 1 4.68 -54.72 -8.54
C MET A 1 3.36 -54.69 -7.77
N ASN A 2 3.37 -54.70 -6.44
CA ASN A 2 2.15 -54.87 -5.63
C ASN A 2 1.11 -53.78 -5.92
N ILE A 3 -0.15 -54.18 -6.06
CA ILE A 3 -1.30 -53.29 -6.32
C ILE A 3 -1.38 -52.14 -5.30
N MET A 4 -1.03 -52.42 -4.04
CA MET A 4 -0.94 -51.44 -2.95
C MET A 4 0.16 -50.37 -3.18
N LYS A 5 1.28 -50.73 -3.79
CA LYS A 5 2.33 -49.76 -4.16
C LYS A 5 1.83 -48.81 -5.26
N ARG A 6 1.02 -49.30 -6.21
CA ARG A 6 0.44 -48.43 -7.27
C ARG A 6 -0.50 -47.37 -6.71
N TYR A 7 -1.36 -47.71 -5.75
CA TYR A 7 -2.24 -46.73 -5.11
C TYR A 7 -1.46 -45.72 -4.25
N PHE A 8 -0.41 -46.16 -3.56
CA PHE A 8 0.47 -45.28 -2.81
C PHE A 8 1.17 -44.24 -3.71
N TRP A 9 1.67 -44.67 -4.87
CA TRP A 9 2.27 -43.76 -5.85
C TRP A 9 1.25 -42.80 -6.50
N MET A 10 0.01 -43.26 -6.74
CA MET A 10 -1.07 -42.39 -7.24
C MET A 10 -1.49 -41.33 -6.21
N LEU A 11 -1.50 -41.66 -4.92
CA LEU A 11 -1.79 -40.71 -3.84
C LEU A 11 -0.68 -39.64 -3.70
N LEU A 12 0.59 -40.05 -3.82
CA LEU A 12 1.75 -39.14 -3.83
C LEU A 12 1.73 -38.18 -5.03
N LEU A 13 1.30 -38.65 -6.20
CA LEU A 13 1.19 -37.82 -7.40
C LEU A 13 0.04 -36.79 -7.27
N ALA A 14 -1.07 -37.16 -6.61
CA ALA A 14 -2.19 -36.26 -6.36
C ALA A 14 -1.84 -35.12 -5.38
N MET A 15 -0.98 -35.37 -4.38
CA MET A 15 -0.50 -34.32 -3.45
C MET A 15 0.51 -33.35 -4.09
N ALA A 16 1.17 -33.74 -5.18
CA ALA A 16 2.13 -32.87 -5.88
C ALA A 16 1.47 -31.78 -6.76
N ALA A 17 0.18 -31.89 -7.07
CA ALA A 17 -0.52 -30.99 -7.98
C ALA A 17 -1.02 -29.67 -7.33
N GLY A 18 -0.80 -29.46 -6.03
CA GLY A 18 -1.31 -28.30 -5.27
C GLY A 18 -0.50 -27.01 -5.35
N LYS A 19 0.38 -26.82 -6.35
CA LYS A 19 1.25 -25.63 -6.45
C LYS A 19 0.80 -24.74 -7.61
N GLY A 20 0.09 -23.65 -7.34
CA GLY A 20 -0.22 -22.72 -8.43
C GLY A 20 -0.87 -21.39 -8.10
N LEU A 21 -1.59 -21.26 -6.98
CA LEU A 21 -2.33 -20.03 -6.67
C LEU A 21 -1.63 -19.13 -5.63
N ALA A 22 -0.86 -19.71 -4.70
CA ALA A 22 -0.19 -18.96 -3.65
C ALA A 22 1.08 -18.21 -4.12
N GLN A 23 1.66 -18.57 -5.27
CA GLN A 23 2.89 -17.93 -5.77
C GLN A 23 2.65 -16.61 -6.51
N ASP A 24 1.40 -16.33 -6.90
CA ASP A 24 1.07 -15.17 -7.71
C ASP A 24 0.89 -13.90 -6.87
N VAL A 25 0.47 -14.05 -5.61
CA VAL A 25 0.31 -12.93 -4.68
C VAL A 25 1.57 -12.82 -3.84
N ARG A 26 2.27 -11.71 -3.98
CA ARG A 26 3.39 -11.32 -3.13
C ARG A 26 2.89 -10.34 -2.08
N THR A 27 3.38 -10.43 -0.86
CA THR A 27 2.91 -9.65 0.29
C THR A 27 4.05 -8.96 1.02
N ASP A 28 3.75 -7.81 1.61
CA ASP A 28 4.59 -7.14 2.58
C ASP A 28 3.73 -6.80 3.81
N LYS A 29 4.19 -7.19 5.00
CA LYS A 29 3.50 -6.95 6.28
C LYS A 29 4.07 -5.77 7.05
N ALA A 30 5.14 -5.18 6.54
CA ALA A 30 5.86 -4.06 7.15
C ALA A 30 6.13 -2.96 6.12
N ALA A 31 5.24 -2.82 5.14
CA ALA A 31 5.36 -1.80 4.10
C ALA A 31 5.41 -0.42 4.74
N SER A 32 6.24 0.44 4.16
CA SER A 32 6.49 1.78 4.68
C SER A 32 5.63 2.80 3.96
N VAL A 33 4.96 3.65 4.74
CA VAL A 33 4.20 4.79 4.24
C VAL A 33 4.64 6.02 5.01
N SER A 34 4.96 7.09 4.29
CA SER A 34 5.25 8.38 4.88
C SER A 34 4.45 9.46 4.18
N PHE A 35 4.20 10.55 4.90
CA PHE A 35 3.65 11.74 4.31
C PHE A 35 4.41 12.97 4.77
N PHE A 36 4.41 13.97 3.89
CA PHE A 36 5.06 15.24 4.10
C PHE A 36 4.16 16.37 3.59
N SER A 37 4.03 17.41 4.41
CA SER A 37 3.47 18.69 4.01
C SER A 37 4.35 19.81 4.56
N SER A 38 4.43 20.90 3.81
CA SER A 38 5.21 22.08 4.16
C SER A 38 4.38 23.32 3.95
N THR A 39 4.47 24.24 4.91
CA THR A 39 3.89 25.58 4.88
C THR A 39 4.96 26.59 5.33
N PRO A 40 4.76 27.91 5.15
CA PRO A 40 5.74 28.90 5.62
C PRO A 40 6.05 28.81 7.13
N LEU A 41 5.11 28.31 7.94
CA LEU A 41 5.24 28.23 9.39
C LEU A 41 5.69 26.86 9.90
N GLU A 42 5.25 25.78 9.25
CA GLU A 42 5.48 24.43 9.77
C GLU A 42 5.61 23.35 8.68
N ASP A 43 6.56 22.44 8.92
CA ASP A 43 6.70 21.19 8.20
C ASP A 43 6.10 20.05 9.03
N ILE A 44 5.20 19.28 8.44
CA ILE A 44 4.59 18.10 9.07
C ILE A 44 5.09 16.87 8.34
N LYS A 45 5.71 15.97 9.10
CA LYS A 45 6.18 14.67 8.61
C LYS A 45 5.74 13.56 9.55
N ALA A 46 5.24 12.48 8.96
CA ALA A 46 5.01 11.24 9.70
C ALA A 46 5.34 10.02 8.84
N GLN A 47 5.63 8.90 9.51
CA GLN A 47 5.93 7.64 8.84
C GLN A 47 5.41 6.45 9.64
N THR A 48 5.10 5.36 8.95
CA THR A 48 4.77 4.05 9.52
C THR A 48 5.42 2.95 8.70
N ALA A 49 5.80 1.86 9.35
CA ALA A 49 6.24 0.61 8.72
C ALA A 49 5.31 -0.55 9.14
N GLN A 50 4.03 -0.25 9.33
CA GLN A 50 3.00 -1.19 9.74
C GLN A 50 1.88 -1.32 8.69
N ALA A 51 2.15 -0.89 7.46
CA ALA A 51 1.21 -1.10 6.37
C ALA A 51 1.29 -2.55 5.89
N TYR A 52 0.12 -3.11 5.58
CA TYR A 52 0.00 -4.37 4.88
C TYR A 52 -0.20 -4.09 3.39
N ALA A 53 0.63 -4.69 2.54
CA ALA A 53 0.56 -4.52 1.10
C ALA A 53 0.52 -5.88 0.39
N THR A 54 -0.20 -5.96 -0.72
CA THR A 54 -0.16 -7.11 -1.62
C THR A 54 -0.01 -6.67 -3.07
N LEU A 55 0.63 -7.52 -3.86
CA LEU A 55 0.78 -7.39 -5.31
C LEU A 55 0.53 -8.76 -5.94
N ASN A 56 -0.51 -8.86 -6.77
CA ASN A 56 -0.69 -10.03 -7.63
C ASN A 56 0.06 -9.81 -8.94
N VAL A 57 1.03 -10.66 -9.23
CA VAL A 57 2.01 -10.43 -10.31
C VAL A 57 1.47 -10.88 -11.68
N LYS A 58 0.38 -11.66 -11.68
CA LYS A 58 -0.36 -12.03 -12.89
C LYS A 58 -1.48 -11.04 -13.21
N THR A 59 -2.34 -10.74 -12.23
CA THR A 59 -3.48 -9.84 -12.43
C THR A 59 -3.10 -8.36 -12.32
N LYS A 60 -1.89 -8.07 -11.83
CA LYS A 60 -1.37 -6.72 -11.58
C LYS A 60 -2.15 -5.93 -10.51
N GLU A 61 -2.97 -6.61 -9.72
CA GLU A 61 -3.73 -6.00 -8.63
C GLU A 61 -2.81 -5.65 -7.46
N VAL A 62 -3.02 -4.47 -6.87
CA VAL A 62 -2.28 -3.93 -5.74
C VAL A 62 -3.25 -3.54 -4.64
N TYR A 63 -2.92 -3.92 -3.41
CA TYR A 63 -3.64 -3.52 -2.21
C TYR A 63 -2.69 -2.92 -1.18
N PHE A 64 -3.14 -1.88 -0.50
CA PHE A 64 -2.53 -1.37 0.73
C PHE A 64 -3.60 -1.19 1.80
N LYS A 65 -3.23 -1.51 3.04
CA LYS A 65 -3.99 -1.19 4.25
C LYS A 65 -3.04 -0.62 5.29
N VAL A 66 -3.34 0.58 5.77
CA VAL A 66 -2.50 1.32 6.71
C VAL A 66 -3.30 1.61 7.97
N PRO A 67 -2.89 1.11 9.16
CA PRO A 67 -3.48 1.53 10.41
C PRO A 67 -3.14 3.00 10.67
N VAL A 68 -4.14 3.89 10.74
CA VAL A 68 -3.90 5.34 10.82
C VAL A 68 -3.14 5.72 12.11
N GLN A 69 -3.43 5.05 13.21
CA GLN A 69 -2.75 5.33 14.49
C GLN A 69 -1.27 4.87 14.53
N SER A 70 -0.83 4.08 13.54
CA SER A 70 0.54 3.57 13.49
C SER A 70 1.58 4.62 13.09
N PHE A 71 1.16 5.76 12.53
CA PHE A 71 2.07 6.83 12.16
C PHE A 71 2.82 7.38 13.38
N ALA A 72 4.14 7.50 13.22
CA ALA A 72 5.05 8.13 14.16
C ALA A 72 5.28 9.58 13.74
N PHE A 73 5.15 10.50 14.70
CA PHE A 73 5.35 11.93 14.54
C PHE A 73 6.46 12.40 15.45
N LYS A 74 7.09 13.52 15.11
CA LYS A 74 8.12 14.15 15.94
C LYS A 74 7.57 14.60 17.30
N TYR A 75 6.37 15.17 17.31
CA TYR A 75 5.72 15.69 18.51
C TYR A 75 4.42 14.93 18.80
N LYS A 76 4.21 14.60 20.09
CA LYS A 76 3.01 13.88 20.53
C LYS A 76 1.71 14.62 20.20
N LEU A 77 1.71 15.94 20.38
CA LEU A 77 0.54 16.79 20.11
C LEU A 77 0.13 16.79 18.63
N MET A 78 1.10 16.74 17.70
CA MET A 78 0.80 16.58 16.27
C MET A 78 0.08 15.25 16.00
N LYS A 79 0.53 14.17 16.66
CA LYS A 79 -0.12 12.87 16.54
C LYS A 79 -1.54 12.89 17.08
N GLU A 80 -1.78 13.56 18.21
CA GLU A 80 -3.12 13.72 18.79
C GLU A 80 -4.04 14.48 17.83
N HIS A 81 -3.63 15.65 17.33
CA HIS A 81 -4.42 16.39 16.34
C HIS A 81 -4.66 15.61 15.04
N PHE A 82 -3.63 14.93 14.51
CA PHE A 82 -3.76 14.05 13.36
C PHE A 82 -4.86 13.00 13.55
N ASN A 83 -4.85 12.30 14.69
CA ASN A 83 -5.78 11.21 14.92
C ASN A 83 -7.18 11.68 15.30
N ASP A 84 -7.31 12.74 16.11
CA ASP A 84 -8.59 13.15 16.70
C ASP A 84 -9.29 14.24 15.89
N SER A 85 -8.53 15.23 15.40
CA SER A 85 -9.09 16.41 14.74
C SER A 85 -9.20 16.28 13.22
N TYR A 86 -8.32 15.49 12.60
CA TYR A 86 -8.22 15.43 11.13
C TYR A 86 -8.66 14.09 10.54
N LEU A 87 -8.09 12.97 11.01
CA LEU A 87 -8.36 11.65 10.43
C LEU A 87 -9.43 10.86 11.18
N GLU A 88 -9.90 11.38 12.33
CA GLU A 88 -10.90 10.74 13.19
C GLU A 88 -10.64 9.23 13.35
N SER A 89 -9.40 8.85 13.67
CA SER A 89 -8.90 7.47 13.53
C SER A 89 -9.65 6.45 14.40
N SER A 90 -10.29 6.88 15.48
CA SER A 90 -11.18 6.05 16.29
C SER A 90 -12.42 5.58 15.49
N LYS A 91 -12.86 6.40 14.52
CA LYS A 91 -13.98 6.10 13.60
C LYS A 91 -13.49 5.49 12.29
N TYR A 92 -12.37 5.99 11.75
CA TYR A 92 -11.76 5.49 10.52
C TYR A 92 -10.35 4.96 10.79
N PRO A 93 -10.24 3.74 11.36
CA PRO A 93 -8.95 3.23 11.86
C PRO A 93 -7.94 2.88 10.77
N ASN A 94 -8.39 2.73 9.52
CA ASN A 94 -7.54 2.34 8.40
C ASN A 94 -7.72 3.27 7.21
N ALA A 95 -6.62 3.53 6.52
CA ALA A 95 -6.63 3.95 5.12
C ALA A 95 -6.39 2.73 4.22
N GLU A 96 -7.10 2.62 3.11
CA GLU A 96 -6.95 1.50 2.19
C GLU A 96 -6.82 1.98 0.74
N PHE A 97 -5.92 1.38 -0.03
CA PHE A 97 -5.83 1.59 -1.47
C PHE A 97 -6.06 0.26 -2.19
N LYS A 98 -6.96 0.26 -3.17
CA LYS A 98 -7.27 -0.90 -4.02
C LYS A 98 -7.13 -0.48 -5.48
N GLY A 99 -6.21 -1.08 -6.21
CA GLY A 99 -5.96 -0.69 -7.60
C GLY A 99 -5.22 -1.76 -8.40
N SER A 100 -4.78 -1.38 -9.58
CA SER A 100 -4.01 -2.23 -10.47
C SER A 100 -2.96 -1.44 -11.25
N VAL A 101 -1.85 -2.10 -11.59
CA VAL A 101 -0.88 -1.58 -12.57
C VAL A 101 -1.50 -1.67 -13.96
N VAL A 102 -1.65 -0.52 -14.62
CA VAL A 102 -2.29 -0.42 -15.95
C VAL A 102 -1.30 -0.36 -17.11
N THR A 103 -0.02 -0.13 -16.81
CA THR A 103 1.06 -0.21 -17.80
C THR A 103 1.39 -1.66 -18.15
N ASP A 104 1.90 -1.86 -19.37
CA ASP A 104 2.44 -3.16 -19.72
C ASP A 104 3.79 -3.37 -19.01
N ALA A 105 3.83 -4.37 -18.14
CA ALA A 105 4.96 -4.73 -17.29
C ALA A 105 4.88 -6.23 -17.03
N ASP A 106 5.91 -6.96 -17.44
CA ASP A 106 6.00 -8.41 -17.29
C ASP A 106 6.64 -8.75 -15.94
N LEU A 107 5.82 -8.79 -14.88
CA LEU A 107 6.29 -8.99 -13.50
C LEU A 107 6.75 -10.43 -13.20
N ALA A 108 6.78 -11.29 -14.22
CA ALA A 108 7.40 -12.61 -14.18
C ALA A 108 8.89 -12.58 -14.57
N LYS A 109 9.39 -11.46 -15.10
CA LYS A 109 10.79 -11.29 -15.48
C LYS A 109 11.50 -10.28 -14.59
N ASP A 110 12.72 -10.62 -14.21
CA ASP A 110 13.64 -9.71 -13.54
C ASP A 110 13.82 -8.44 -14.36
N GLY A 111 13.81 -7.29 -13.68
CA GLY A 111 13.89 -5.99 -14.34
C GLY A 111 13.35 -4.85 -13.48
N SER A 112 13.51 -3.64 -13.99
CA SER A 112 12.93 -2.42 -13.41
C SER A 112 11.87 -1.87 -14.36
N TYR A 113 10.68 -1.65 -13.85
CA TYR A 113 9.50 -1.24 -14.59
C TYR A 113 8.98 0.09 -14.04
N ALA A 114 8.98 1.13 -14.86
CA ALA A 114 8.19 2.32 -14.58
C ALA A 114 6.72 1.99 -14.83
N VAL A 115 5.87 2.22 -13.83
CA VAL A 115 4.47 1.80 -13.87
C VAL A 115 3.51 2.95 -13.62
N VAL A 116 2.30 2.83 -14.16
CA VAL A 116 1.14 3.63 -13.75
C VAL A 116 0.18 2.72 -13.00
N VAL A 117 -0.26 3.16 -11.83
CA VAL A 117 -1.21 2.46 -10.97
C VAL A 117 -2.49 3.30 -10.90
N LYS A 118 -3.64 2.67 -11.14
CA LYS A 118 -4.96 3.29 -10.96
C LYS A 118 -5.75 2.54 -9.92
N GLY A 119 -6.50 3.25 -9.08
CA GLY A 119 -7.31 2.61 -8.05
C GLY A 119 -8.07 3.60 -7.20
N GLU A 120 -8.69 3.08 -6.14
CA GLU A 120 -9.42 3.85 -5.16
C GLU A 120 -8.64 3.92 -3.85
N LEU A 121 -8.44 5.14 -3.35
CA LEU A 121 -8.00 5.41 -1.98
C LEU A 121 -9.23 5.66 -1.11
N LEU A 122 -9.46 4.80 -0.13
CA LEU A 122 -10.36 5.04 0.99
C LEU A 122 -9.57 5.69 2.12
N LEU A 123 -9.88 6.95 2.41
CA LEU A 123 -9.30 7.72 3.50
C LEU A 123 -10.40 8.53 4.17
N HIS A 124 -10.43 8.52 5.51
CA HIS A 124 -11.41 9.26 6.29
C HIS A 124 -12.88 8.94 5.89
N GLY A 125 -13.15 7.67 5.58
CA GLY A 125 -14.46 7.18 5.16
C GLY A 125 -14.88 7.56 3.73
N ILE A 126 -14.04 8.26 2.97
CA ILE A 126 -14.33 8.71 1.60
C ILE A 126 -13.39 8.03 0.60
N SER A 127 -13.97 7.35 -0.39
CA SER A 127 -13.23 6.78 -1.51
C SER A 127 -13.05 7.80 -2.63
N ARG A 128 -11.83 7.89 -3.17
CA ARG A 128 -11.50 8.69 -4.35
C ARG A 128 -10.61 7.92 -5.30
N HIS A 129 -10.80 8.15 -6.60
CA HIS A 129 -9.95 7.58 -7.63
C HIS A 129 -8.60 8.31 -7.67
N TYR A 130 -7.53 7.54 -7.76
CA TYR A 130 -6.17 8.02 -7.95
C TYR A 130 -5.52 7.32 -9.15
N GLU A 131 -4.69 8.08 -9.85
CA GLU A 131 -3.77 7.60 -10.85
C GLU A 131 -2.38 8.12 -10.48
N THR A 132 -1.43 7.21 -10.26
CA THR A 132 -0.08 7.58 -9.85
C THR A 132 0.98 6.80 -10.61
N LYS A 133 2.17 7.39 -10.71
CA LYS A 133 3.36 6.74 -11.25
C LYS A 133 4.15 6.11 -10.11
N GLY A 134 4.76 4.96 -10.41
CA GLY A 134 5.63 4.26 -9.49
C GLY A 134 6.70 3.47 -10.23
N THR A 135 7.50 2.73 -9.46
CA THR A 135 8.50 1.79 -9.98
C THR A 135 8.27 0.44 -9.33
N LEU A 136 8.36 -0.64 -10.12
CA LEU A 136 8.45 -2.01 -9.64
C LEU A 136 9.78 -2.60 -10.07
N VAL A 137 10.56 -3.13 -9.13
CA VAL A 137 11.82 -3.83 -9.40
C VAL A 137 11.63 -5.30 -9.05
N VAL A 138 11.70 -6.17 -10.05
CA VAL A 138 11.56 -7.63 -9.90
C VAL A 138 12.95 -8.25 -9.83
N LYS A 139 13.17 -9.10 -8.81
CA LYS A 139 14.38 -9.90 -8.65
C LYS A 139 14.03 -11.29 -8.16
N GLY A 140 13.97 -12.26 -9.06
CA GLY A 140 13.47 -13.60 -8.82
C GLY A 140 12.01 -13.58 -8.37
N THR A 141 11.77 -13.95 -7.11
CA THR A 141 10.43 -14.01 -6.53
C THR A 141 10.06 -12.78 -5.70
N GLU A 142 10.99 -11.85 -5.49
CA GLU A 142 10.78 -10.63 -4.75
C GLU A 142 10.45 -9.46 -5.69
N VAL A 143 9.63 -8.53 -5.21
CA VAL A 143 9.36 -7.27 -5.91
C VAL A 143 9.48 -6.11 -4.93
N VAL A 144 10.26 -5.11 -5.28
CA VAL A 144 10.30 -3.83 -4.57
C VAL A 144 9.42 -2.84 -5.31
N GLY A 145 8.53 -2.17 -4.59
CA GLY A 145 7.62 -1.17 -5.15
C GLY A 145 7.76 0.18 -4.48
N ASP A 146 7.88 1.23 -5.28
CA ASP A 146 7.97 2.62 -4.83
C ASP A 146 6.96 3.50 -5.58
N ALA A 147 6.27 4.37 -4.86
CA ALA A 147 5.43 5.40 -5.48
C ALA A 147 5.34 6.65 -4.63
N ARG A 148 5.05 7.77 -5.30
CA ARG A 148 4.82 9.07 -4.68
C ARG A 148 3.63 9.75 -5.33
N PHE A 149 2.68 10.22 -4.53
CA PHE A 149 1.46 10.86 -5.02
C PHE A 149 0.99 11.96 -4.08
N GLN A 150 0.14 12.85 -4.61
CA GLN A 150 -0.39 13.99 -3.88
C GLN A 150 -1.83 13.68 -3.46
N VAL A 151 -2.15 13.87 -2.18
CA VAL A 151 -3.50 13.71 -1.63
C VAL A 151 -4.04 15.07 -1.25
N LYS A 152 -5.18 15.45 -1.81
CA LYS A 152 -5.88 16.68 -1.43
C LYS A 152 -6.83 16.38 -0.26
N LEU A 153 -6.65 17.07 0.87
CA LEU A 153 -7.38 16.77 2.10
C LEU A 153 -8.90 16.92 1.95
N VAL A 154 -9.34 17.95 1.24
CA VAL A 154 -10.77 18.23 1.03
C VAL A 154 -11.48 17.14 0.21
N ASP A 155 -10.76 16.41 -0.65
CA ASP A 155 -11.35 15.33 -1.45
C ASP A 155 -11.82 14.17 -0.57
N HIS A 156 -11.20 14.02 0.61
CA HIS A 156 -11.54 13.03 1.63
C HIS A 156 -12.33 13.60 2.82
N SER A 157 -12.95 14.77 2.65
CA SER A 157 -13.69 15.47 3.71
C SER A 157 -12.88 15.74 4.98
N ILE A 158 -11.55 15.84 4.87
CA ILE A 158 -10.68 16.22 5.97
C ILE A 158 -10.66 17.74 6.03
N LYS A 159 -11.22 18.31 7.11
CA LYS A 159 -11.37 19.76 7.26
C LYS A 159 -10.15 20.36 7.94
N VAL A 160 -9.52 21.32 7.27
CA VAL A 160 -8.51 22.19 7.88
C VAL A 160 -9.19 23.52 8.23
N PRO A 161 -9.22 23.93 9.50
CA PRO A 161 -9.77 25.24 9.88
C PRO A 161 -9.05 26.38 9.14
N SER A 162 -9.77 27.41 8.71
CA SER A 162 -9.17 28.52 7.93
C SER A 162 -8.01 29.21 8.62
N LEU A 163 -8.05 29.29 9.97
CA LEU A 163 -6.98 29.85 10.79
C LEU A 163 -5.69 29.00 10.78
N MET A 164 -5.75 27.76 10.29
CA MET A 164 -4.65 26.79 10.28
C MET A 164 -4.07 26.58 8.87
N LEU A 165 -4.53 27.29 7.85
CA LEU A 165 -4.05 27.12 6.47
C LEU A 165 -2.57 27.54 6.30
N GLU A 166 -2.08 28.44 7.15
CA GLU A 166 -0.64 28.79 7.18
C GLU A 166 0.23 27.73 7.86
N ASN A 167 -0.38 26.72 8.52
CA ASN A 167 0.30 25.64 9.24
C ASN A 167 0.12 24.26 8.56
N ILE A 168 -0.98 24.06 7.82
CA ILE A 168 -1.35 22.77 7.22
C ILE A 168 -1.64 22.93 5.74
N ALA A 169 -0.82 22.28 4.91
CA ALA A 169 -1.02 22.27 3.47
C ALA A 169 -2.31 21.53 3.08
N GLU A 170 -3.03 22.07 2.09
CA GLU A 170 -4.24 21.45 1.54
C GLU A 170 -3.95 20.17 0.74
N VAL A 171 -2.71 20.05 0.26
CA VAL A 171 -2.20 18.92 -0.52
C VAL A 171 -1.00 18.34 0.20
N VAL A 172 -1.03 17.03 0.42
CA VAL A 172 -0.02 16.30 1.17
C VAL A 172 0.65 15.30 0.23
N GLU A 173 1.98 15.31 0.21
CA GLU A 173 2.75 14.30 -0.52
C GLU A 173 2.79 13.01 0.30
N VAL A 174 2.37 11.91 -0.32
CA VAL A 174 2.44 10.56 0.25
C VAL A 174 3.48 9.76 -0.53
N THR A 175 4.39 9.11 0.19
CA THR A 175 5.40 8.21 -0.36
C THR A 175 5.20 6.82 0.22
N VAL A 176 5.20 5.80 -0.64
CA VAL A 176 5.05 4.40 -0.25
C VAL A 176 6.23 3.58 -0.74
N HIS A 177 6.63 2.60 0.07
CA HIS A 177 7.66 1.62 -0.23
C HIS A 177 7.18 0.25 0.27
N ALA A 178 7.32 -0.78 -0.56
CA ALA A 178 6.92 -2.15 -0.22
C ALA A 178 7.92 -3.18 -0.75
N ASP A 179 8.30 -4.12 0.11
CA ASP A 179 9.16 -5.26 -0.19
C ASP A 179 8.30 -6.53 -0.30
N TYR A 180 7.69 -6.73 -1.45
CA TYR A 180 6.77 -7.85 -1.68
C TYR A 180 7.53 -9.18 -1.78
N LYS A 181 7.13 -10.14 -0.94
CA LYS A 181 7.68 -11.50 -0.88
C LYS A 181 6.57 -12.55 -1.08
N PRO A 182 6.89 -13.75 -1.62
CA PRO A 182 5.92 -14.83 -1.80
C PRO A 182 5.22 -15.27 -0.51
#